data_AF-A0A073IYR8-F1
#
_entry.id   AF-A0A073IYR8-F1
#
_cell.length_a   1.000
_cell.length_b   1.000
_cell.length_c   1.000
_cell.angle_alpha   90.00
_cell.angle_beta   90.00
_cell.angle_gamma   90.00
#
_symmetry.space_group_name_H-M   'P 1'
#
loop_
_entity.id
_entity.type
_entity.pdbx_description
1 polymer ?
#
loop_
_entity_poly.entity_id
_entity_poly.type
_entity_poly.pdbx_seq_one_letter_code
_entity_poly.pdbx_strand_id
1 'polypeptide(L)' 'MTQTTALSADALAHLRDTRTLPVISVVAINLAVVLSKWATRRRTRLALGQLTQQQLNDVGLTPHVAYTESRRVFWRA' A
#
# COMPACT_ATOMS: atom_id res chain seq x y z
N MET A 1 -37.54 0.11 31.22
CA MET A 1 -36.41 0.48 32.09
C MET A 1 -35.13 0.38 31.27
N THR A 2 -34.67 1.50 30.69
CA THR A 2 -33.43 1.57 29.91
C THR A 2 -32.26 1.81 30.86
N GLN A 3 -31.47 0.76 31.13
CA GLN A 3 -30.19 0.91 31.83
C GLN A 3 -29.14 1.38 30.83
N THR A 4 -28.81 2.66 30.87
CA THR A 4 -27.63 3.21 30.20
C THR A 4 -26.41 2.69 30.95
N THR A 5 -25.67 1.76 30.35
CA THR A 5 -24.39 1.29 30.88
C THR A 5 -23.40 2.45 30.81
N ALA A 6 -23.26 3.21 31.89
CA ALA A 6 -22.23 4.23 32.00
C ALA A 6 -20.88 3.50 31.99
N LEU A 7 -20.15 3.63 30.87
CA LEU A 7 -18.76 3.16 30.79
C LEU A 7 -18.00 3.81 31.94
N SER A 8 -17.55 3.00 32.91
CA SER A 8 -16.89 3.48 34.11
C SER A 8 -15.64 4.27 33.71
N ALA A 9 -15.47 5.47 34.29
CA ALA A 9 -14.34 6.34 34.01
C ALA A 9 -12.99 5.64 34.25
N ASP A 10 -12.97 4.66 35.15
CA ASP A 10 -11.83 3.81 35.46
C ASP A 10 -11.48 2.82 34.34
N ALA A 11 -12.48 2.24 33.68
CA ALA A 11 -12.27 1.39 32.50
C ALA A 11 -11.72 2.21 31.32
N LEU A 12 -12.19 3.44 31.14
CA LEU A 12 -11.65 4.36 30.15
C LEU A 12 -10.22 4.82 30.50
N ALA A 13 -9.92 5.05 31.78
CA ALA A 13 -8.57 5.41 32.24
C ALA A 13 -7.58 4.25 32.00
N HIS A 14 -7.97 3.01 32.28
CA HIS A 14 -7.14 1.83 32.07
C HIS A 14 -6.83 1.57 30.58
N LEU A 15 -7.85 1.70 29.71
CA LEU A 15 -7.64 1.62 28.25
C LEU A 15 -6.74 2.75 27.73
N ARG A 16 -6.84 3.95 28.33
CA ARG A 16 -6.00 5.11 27.97
C ARG A 16 -4.55 4.95 28.44
N ASP A 17 -4.33 4.33 29.59
CA ASP A 17 -3.01 3.96 30.12
C ASP A 17 -2.37 2.81 29.34
N THR A 18 -3.19 1.99 28.66
CA THR A 18 -2.71 1.00 27.69
C THR A 18 -2.29 1.69 26.37
N ARG A 19 -1.36 2.65 26.48
CA ARG A 19 -0.81 3.47 25.39
C ARG A 19 0.19 2.70 24.51
N THR A 20 0.12 1.38 24.51
CA THR A 20 0.82 0.57 23.53
C THR A 20 -0.05 0.53 22.29
N LEU A 21 0.25 1.40 21.31
CA LEU A 21 -0.14 1.11 19.93
C LEU A 21 0.21 -0.37 19.70
N PRO A 22 -0.77 -1.26 19.46
CA PRO A 22 -0.47 -2.67 19.29
C PRO A 22 0.60 -2.74 18.23
N VAL A 23 1.73 -3.40 18.51
CA VAL A 23 2.85 -3.52 17.55
C VAL A 23 2.31 -3.99 16.19
N ILE A 24 1.26 -4.81 16.22
CA ILE A 24 0.46 -5.25 15.08
C ILE A 24 -0.08 -4.10 14.22
N SER A 25 -0.62 -3.04 14.81
CA SER A 25 -1.13 -1.86 14.09
C SER A 25 -0.01 -1.13 13.34
N VAL A 26 1.16 -0.98 13.96
CA VAL A 26 2.33 -0.36 13.31
C VAL A 26 2.82 -1.24 12.15
N VAL A 27 2.86 -2.56 12.34
CA VAL A 27 3.22 -3.51 11.29
C VAL A 27 2.21 -3.45 10.13
N ALA A 28 0.92 -3.41 10.42
CA ALA A 28 -0.14 -3.33 9.42
C ALA A 28 -0.04 -2.06 8.57
N ILE A 29 0.26 -0.91 9.18
CA ILE A 29 0.45 0.36 8.45
C ILE A 29 1.67 0.26 7.52
N ASN A 30 2.81 -0.24 8.02
CA ASN A 30 4.00 -0.41 7.20
C ASN A 30 3.76 -1.38 6.04
N LEU A 31 3.08 -2.50 6.31
CA LEU A 31 2.68 -3.46 5.30
C LEU A 31 1.78 -2.79 4.25
N ALA A 32 0.78 -2.01 4.67
CA ALA A 32 -0.10 -1.30 3.76
C ALA A 32 0.68 -0.36 2.83
N VAL A 33 1.64 0.41 3.36
CA VAL A 33 2.50 1.28 2.55
C VAL A 33 3.32 0.48 1.54
N VAL A 34 3.91 -0.63 1.95
CA VAL A 34 4.69 -1.51 1.06
C VAL A 34 3.81 -2.11 -0.03
N LEU A 35 2.63 -2.63 0.33
CA LEU A 35 1.65 -3.18 -0.61
C LEU A 35 1.14 -2.12 -1.58
N SER A 36 0.87 -0.89 -1.14
CA SER A 36 0.49 0.21 -2.02
C SER A 36 1.58 0.53 -3.03
N LYS A 37 2.85 0.60 -2.60
CA LYS A 37 3.98 0.81 -3.52
C LYS A 37 4.10 -0.32 -4.55
N TRP A 38 3.97 -1.56 -4.11
CA TRP A 38 3.98 -2.74 -4.98
C TRP A 38 2.81 -2.76 -5.97
N ALA A 39 1.61 -2.38 -5.53
CA ALA A 39 0.43 -2.27 -6.38
C ALA A 39 0.63 -1.21 -7.47
N THR A 40 1.15 -0.03 -7.11
CA THR A 40 1.45 1.04 -8.07
C THR A 40 2.53 0.61 -9.06
N ARG A 41 3.62 -0.03 -8.61
CA ARG A 41 4.67 -0.59 -9.50
C ARG A 41 4.12 -1.64 -10.45
N ARG A 42 3.24 -2.52 -9.97
CA ARG A 42 2.60 -3.54 -10.81
C ARG A 42 1.73 -2.90 -11.89
N ARG A 43 0.89 -1.93 -11.52
CA ARG A 43 0.01 -1.22 -12.49
C ARG A 43 0.81 -0.49 -13.55
N THR A 44 1.84 0.26 -13.15
CA THR A 44 2.70 1.01 -14.09
C THR A 44 3.47 0.08 -15.03
N ARG A 45 4.00 -1.04 -14.55
CA ARG A 45 4.70 -2.03 -15.40
C ARG A 45 3.78 -2.76 -16.37
N LEU A 46 2.57 -3.11 -15.93
CA LEU A 46 1.56 -3.68 -16.83
C LEU A 46 1.13 -2.66 -17.88
N ALA A 47 0.92 -1.40 -17.49
CA ALA A 47 0.58 -0.33 -18.44
C ALA A 47 1.71 -0.14 -19.48
N LEU A 48 2.97 -0.14 -19.05
CA LEU A 48 4.13 -0.05 -19.93
C LEU A 48 4.20 -1.20 -20.94
N GLY A 49 3.82 -2.42 -20.53
CA GLY A 49 3.75 -3.59 -21.42
C GLY A 49 2.57 -3.57 -22.40
N GLN A 50 1.57 -2.70 -22.20
CA GLN A 50 0.41 -2.54 -23.08
C GLN A 50 0.56 -1.37 -24.06
N LEU A 51 1.62 -0.55 -23.93
CA LEU A 51 1.84 0.59 -24.82
C LEU A 51 2.21 0.12 -26.23
N THR A 52 1.64 0.79 -27.24
CA THR A 52 1.99 0.54 -28.64
C THR A 52 3.35 1.15 -28.99
N GLN A 53 3.95 0.71 -30.10
CA GLN A 53 5.22 1.24 -30.59
C GLN A 53 5.23 2.77 -30.72
N GLN A 54 4.13 3.36 -31.21
CA GLN A 54 4.02 4.80 -31.38
C GLN A 54 4.01 5.53 -30.03
N GLN A 55 3.25 5.03 -29.06
CA GLN A 55 3.21 5.59 -27.70
C GLN A 55 4.56 5.49 -26.99
N LEU A 56 5.29 4.39 -27.22
CA LEU A 56 6.65 4.25 -26.69
C LEU A 56 7.62 5.27 -27.31
N ASN A 57 7.50 5.54 -28.61
CA ASN A 57 8.29 6.56 -29.29
C ASN A 57 8.01 7.96 -28.73
N ASP A 58 6.75 8.29 -28.41
CA ASP A 58 6.37 9.59 -27.84
C ASP A 58 7.00 9.82 -26.45
N VAL A 59 7.18 8.76 -25.67
CA VAL A 59 7.84 8.79 -24.35
C VAL A 59 9.36 8.65 -24.46
N GLY A 60 9.89 8.39 -25.67
CA GLY A 60 11.32 8.17 -25.91
C GLY A 60 11.85 6.83 -25.39
N LEU A 61 10.98 5.83 -25.21
CA LEU A 61 11.35 4.49 -24.74
C LEU A 61 11.48 3.52 -25.92
N THR A 62 12.55 2.72 -25.92
CA THR A 62 12.69 1.62 -26.89
C THR A 62 11.84 0.42 -26.47
N PRO A 63 11.25 -0.34 -27.41
CA PRO A 63 10.38 -1.49 -27.10
C PRO A 63 11.05 -2.55 -26.23
N HIS A 64 12.34 -2.80 -26.48
CA HIS A 64 13.13 -3.73 -25.68
C HIS A 64 13.24 -3.29 -24.21
N VAL A 65 13.42 -1.98 -23.97
CA VAL A 65 13.50 -1.42 -22.61
C VAL A 65 12.14 -1.51 -21.94
N ALA A 66 11.06 -1.13 -22.63
CA ALA A 66 9.69 -1.25 -22.12
C ALA A 66 9.32 -2.70 -21.76
N TYR A 67 9.69 -3.65 -22.62
CA TYR A 67 9.50 -5.08 -22.37
C TYR A 67 10.28 -5.56 -21.13
N THR A 68 11.56 -5.20 -21.03
CA THR A 68 12.41 -5.57 -19.89
C THR A 68 11.85 -5.01 -18.58
N GLU A 69 11.46 -3.73 -18.57
CA GLU A 69 10.90 -3.05 -17.40
C GLU A 69 9.52 -3.62 -17.00
N SER A 70 8.66 -3.92 -17.97
CA SER A 70 7.33 -4.50 -17.71
C SER A 70 7.41 -5.88 -17.02
N ARG A 71 8.47 -6.64 -17.28
CA ARG A 71 8.71 -7.98 -16.70
C ARG A 71 9.43 -7.97 -15.36
N ARG A 72 9.89 -6.82 -14.88
CA ARG A 72 10.54 -6.75 -13.57
C ARG A 72 9.56 -7.09 -12.46
N VAL A 73 10.04 -7.82 -11.46
CA VAL A 73 9.26 -8.20 -10.28
C VAL A 73 8.83 -6.98 -9.46
N PHE A 74 7.54 -6.88 -9.13
CA PHE A 74 6.92 -5.67 -8.55
C PHE A 74 7.55 -5.22 -7.21
N TRP A 75 8.18 -6.14 -6.49
CA TRP A 75 8.83 -5.86 -5.20
C TRP A 75 10.20 -5.19 -5.35
N ARG A 76 10.86 -5.34 -6.51
CA ARG A 76 12.18 -4.77 -6.78
C ARG A 76 12.00 -3.36 -7.35
N ALA A 77 12.59 -2.39 -6.65
CA ALA A 77 12.71 -0.99 -7.11
C ALA A 77 13.63 -0.94 -8.34
#